data_AF-A0A960URC0-F1
#
_entry.id   AF-A0A960URC0-F1
#
_cell.length_a   1.000
_cell.length_b   1.000
_cell.length_c   1.000
_cell.angle_alpha   90.00
_cell.angle_beta   90.00
_cell.angle_gamma   90.00
#
_symmetry.space_group_name_H-M   'P 1'
#
loop_
_entity.id
_entity.type
_entity.pdbx_description
1 polymer ?
#
loop_
_entity_poly.entity_id
_entity_poly.type
_entity_poly.pdbx_seq_one_letter_code
_entity_poly.pdbx_strand_id
1 'polypeptide(L)'
;MEKQSSLSELIANKASVGSIPILELATALSSPSARRSLKLPAFQRDAVWDEDRLSTLWDSLLRGYPIGSLILCPAGGFIGRQISSRAAQSSLRQQAHQSHELAEGELLILDGQQRSIAIALGFRLPVEGLTERLWIDLEPKEELSSGARFYLCTALRPWGAKVPFDSPEELSALEALQLANRREFQKNNDAMLLQSYPLHACLPVPMAEWLDAVARDRVFDPPQLAYIHPDLRNLYVKKSAELSAAIAAMHLQIKQLRQQVIPLQIVYSLQTI
;
A
#
# COMPACT_ATOMS: atom_id res chain seq x y z
N MET A 1 -18.63 -11.10 19.98
CA MET A 1 -18.32 -9.79 19.39
C MET A 1 -17.23 -9.16 20.25
N GLU A 2 -15.96 -9.32 19.88
CA GLU A 2 -14.89 -8.53 20.49
C GLU A 2 -15.15 -7.06 20.19
N LYS A 3 -15.06 -6.22 21.22
CA LYS A 3 -15.27 -4.79 21.10
C LYS A 3 -14.13 -4.23 20.26
N GLN A 4 -14.43 -3.75 19.05
CA GLN A 4 -13.48 -3.02 18.23
C GLN A 4 -13.09 -1.75 18.99
N SER A 5 -11.93 -1.76 19.63
CA SER A 5 -11.38 -0.60 20.31
C SER A 5 -10.39 0.09 19.40
N SER A 6 -10.57 1.41 19.24
CA SER A 6 -9.60 2.22 18.50
C SER A 6 -8.20 2.11 19.12
N LEU A 7 -7.15 2.33 18.33
CA LEU A 7 -5.77 2.28 18.80
C LEU A 7 -5.55 3.26 19.98
N SER A 8 -6.29 4.38 19.96
CA SER A 8 -6.33 5.36 21.04
C SER A 8 -6.91 4.83 22.36
N GLU A 9 -7.95 3.99 22.31
CA GLU A 9 -8.54 3.38 23.51
C GLU A 9 -7.61 2.34 24.12
N LEU A 10 -6.95 1.52 23.30
CA LEU A 10 -6.02 0.49 23.78
C LEU A 10 -4.86 1.13 24.55
N ILE A 11 -4.31 2.24 24.05
CA ILE A 11 -3.27 2.99 24.75
C ILE A 11 -3.81 3.62 26.04
N ALA A 12 -4.97 4.28 25.98
CA ALA A 12 -5.55 4.94 27.14
C ALA A 12 -5.81 3.96 28.30
N ASN A 13 -6.21 2.74 27.97
CA ASN A 13 -6.49 1.68 28.94
C ASN A 13 -5.25 0.87 29.35
N LYS A 14 -4.06 1.19 28.83
CA LYS A 14 -2.82 0.40 28.99
C LYS A 14 -3.02 -1.09 28.64
N ALA A 15 -3.85 -1.38 27.64
CA ALA A 15 -4.14 -2.74 27.22
C ALA A 15 -2.92 -3.34 26.49
N SER A 16 -2.46 -4.51 26.92
CA SER A 16 -1.32 -5.20 26.29
C SER A 16 -1.69 -5.99 25.04
N VAL A 17 -2.99 -6.27 24.82
CA VAL A 17 -3.51 -7.03 23.69
C VAL A 17 -4.77 -6.33 23.15
N GLY A 18 -4.93 -6.35 21.84
CA GLY A 18 -6.13 -5.83 21.18
C GLY A 18 -6.17 -6.20 19.70
N SER A 19 -6.88 -5.40 18.92
CA SER A 19 -6.93 -5.52 17.46
C SER A 19 -7.05 -4.15 16.81
N ILE A 20 -6.51 -3.98 15.61
CA ILE A 20 -6.60 -2.74 14.83
C ILE A 20 -7.31 -3.01 13.50
N PRO A 21 -8.34 -2.23 13.13
CA PRO A 21 -8.91 -2.29 11.78
C PRO A 21 -7.84 -2.02 10.71
N ILE A 22 -7.88 -2.77 9.60
CA ILE A 22 -6.93 -2.60 8.48
C ILE A 22 -6.86 -1.14 8.00
N LEU A 23 -8.00 -0.46 7.92
CA LEU A 23 -8.07 0.94 7.51
C LEU A 23 -7.40 1.89 8.52
N GLU A 24 -7.56 1.63 9.81
CA GLU A 24 -6.92 2.40 10.87
C GLU A 24 -5.40 2.22 10.83
N LEU A 25 -4.92 0.99 10.60
CA LEU A 25 -3.50 0.70 10.38
C LEU A 25 -2.94 1.50 9.20
N ALA A 26 -3.62 1.45 8.06
CA ALA A 26 -3.17 2.11 6.83
C ALA A 26 -3.14 3.64 6.97
N THR A 27 -4.16 4.23 7.59
CA THR A 27 -4.23 5.69 7.80
C THR A 27 -3.22 6.17 8.85
N ALA A 28 -3.01 5.41 9.93
CA ALA A 28 -2.04 5.73 10.97
C ALA A 28 -0.58 5.67 10.50
N LEU A 29 -0.27 4.87 9.46
CA LEU A 29 1.04 4.84 8.81
C LEU A 29 1.24 5.93 7.75
N SER A 30 0.15 6.39 7.14
CA SER A 30 0.20 7.35 6.02
C SER A 30 0.08 8.80 6.47
N SER A 31 -0.49 9.07 7.66
CA SER A 31 -0.73 10.43 8.15
C SER A 31 0.30 10.86 9.22
N PRO A 32 1.12 11.90 8.96
CA PRO A 32 2.06 12.45 9.94
C PRO A 32 1.37 13.09 11.16
N SER A 33 0.13 13.56 10.99
CA SER A 33 -0.58 14.42 11.95
C SER A 33 -1.67 13.70 12.75
N ALA A 34 -1.87 12.40 12.53
CA ALA A 34 -2.80 11.63 13.34
C ALA A 34 -2.31 11.59 14.79
N ARG A 35 -3.18 11.91 15.76
CA ARG A 35 -2.89 11.72 17.19
C ARG A 35 -2.49 10.25 17.39
N ARG A 36 -1.21 9.99 17.73
CA ARG A 36 -0.55 8.67 17.79
C ARG A 36 -0.27 8.05 16.42
N SER A 37 0.60 8.70 15.65
CA SER A 37 1.09 8.15 14.37
C SER A 37 1.89 6.86 14.60
N LEU A 38 1.69 5.88 13.71
CA LEU A 38 2.50 4.66 13.68
C LEU A 38 3.79 4.95 12.93
N LYS A 39 4.91 4.57 13.53
CA LYS A 39 6.24 4.83 13.02
C LYS A 39 7.02 3.54 12.85
N LEU A 40 7.91 3.54 11.85
CA LEU A 40 8.88 2.48 11.65
C LEU A 40 10.20 2.87 12.34
N PRO A 41 10.75 2.02 13.21
CA PRO A 41 12.09 2.24 13.76
C PRO A 41 13.17 2.29 12.66
N ALA A 42 14.09 3.26 12.76
CA ALA A 42 15.14 3.47 11.74
C ALA A 42 16.20 2.35 11.71
N PHE A 43 16.36 1.57 12.79
CA PHE A 43 17.34 0.47 12.86
C PHE A 43 16.90 -0.78 12.10
N GLN A 44 15.67 -0.83 11.60
CA GLN A 44 15.12 -2.01 10.92
C GLN A 44 15.36 -1.90 9.40
N ARG A 45 15.53 -3.05 8.73
CA ARG A 45 15.90 -3.11 7.30
C ARG A 45 14.87 -2.39 6.43
N ASP A 46 15.33 -1.80 5.33
CA ASP A 46 14.44 -1.15 4.36
C ASP A 46 13.41 -2.15 3.82
N ALA A 47 12.16 -1.69 3.72
CA ALA A 47 11.00 -2.52 3.44
C ALA A 47 10.87 -2.78 1.95
N VAL A 48 11.60 -3.77 1.44
CA VAL A 48 11.40 -4.27 0.08
C VAL A 48 10.71 -5.62 0.16
N TRP A 49 9.39 -5.62 0.05
CA TRP A 49 8.68 -6.82 -0.38
C TRP A 49 8.68 -6.87 -1.90
N ASP A 50 9.04 -8.04 -2.43
CA ASP A 50 8.80 -8.36 -3.83
C ASP A 50 7.28 -8.50 -4.09
N GLU A 51 6.90 -8.36 -5.37
CA GLU A 51 5.52 -8.45 -5.82
C GLU A 51 4.89 -9.82 -5.51
N ASP A 52 5.70 -10.88 -5.35
CA ASP A 52 5.23 -12.23 -5.04
C ASP A 52 4.77 -12.36 -3.58
N ARG A 53 5.54 -11.82 -2.62
CA ARG A 53 5.11 -11.71 -1.21
C ARG A 53 3.94 -10.77 -1.03
N LEU A 54 3.97 -9.64 -1.75
CA LEU A 54 2.86 -8.69 -1.78
C LEU A 54 1.58 -9.37 -2.26
N SER A 55 1.65 -10.11 -3.37
CA SER A 55 0.53 -10.90 -3.89
C SER A 55 0.05 -11.92 -2.87
N THR A 56 0.96 -12.66 -2.23
CA THR A 56 0.60 -13.69 -1.23
C THR A 56 -0.13 -13.10 -0.02
N LEU A 57 0.32 -11.96 0.49
CA LEU A 57 -0.35 -11.27 1.60
C LEU A 57 -1.74 -10.79 1.18
N TRP A 58 -1.83 -10.08 0.07
CA TRP A 58 -3.10 -9.51 -0.38
C TRP A 58 -4.10 -10.58 -0.79
N ASP A 59 -3.65 -11.67 -1.39
CA ASP A 59 -4.46 -12.86 -1.67
C ASP A 59 -4.99 -13.50 -0.37
N SER A 60 -4.17 -13.57 0.68
CA SER A 60 -4.61 -14.01 2.01
C SER A 60 -5.65 -13.07 2.61
N LEU A 61 -5.42 -11.76 2.52
CA LEU A 61 -6.35 -10.73 3.00
C LEU A 61 -7.69 -10.78 2.26
N LEU A 62 -7.67 -10.88 0.93
CA LEU A 62 -8.88 -10.95 0.11
C LEU A 62 -9.70 -12.23 0.39
N ARG A 63 -9.04 -13.32 0.79
CA ARG A 63 -9.70 -14.57 1.22
C ARG A 63 -10.16 -14.55 2.68
N GLY A 64 -9.83 -13.50 3.44
CA GLY A 64 -10.17 -13.41 4.86
C GLY A 64 -9.32 -14.31 5.77
N TYR A 65 -8.14 -14.72 5.31
CA TYR A 65 -7.20 -15.47 6.15
C TYR A 65 -6.50 -14.55 7.16
N PRO A 66 -6.26 -15.01 8.40
CA PRO A 66 -5.54 -14.23 9.39
C PRO A 66 -4.07 -14.06 9.00
N ILE A 67 -3.57 -12.82 9.01
CA ILE A 67 -2.20 -12.49 8.55
C ILE A 67 -1.16 -12.40 9.67
N GLY A 68 -1.46 -12.89 10.88
CA GLY A 68 -0.61 -12.83 12.08
C GLY A 68 -0.72 -11.50 12.84
N SER A 69 -0.23 -11.44 14.08
CA SER A 69 -0.32 -10.25 14.94
C SER A 69 0.74 -9.18 14.60
N LEU A 70 0.52 -7.95 15.08
CA LEU A 70 1.52 -6.87 15.10
C LEU A 70 2.03 -6.65 16.52
N ILE A 71 3.31 -6.29 16.67
CA ILE A 71 3.87 -5.89 17.97
C ILE A 71 4.19 -4.40 17.92
N LEU A 72 3.60 -3.65 18.84
CA LEU A 72 3.74 -2.21 18.97
C LEU A 72 4.42 -1.85 20.30
N CYS A 73 5.11 -0.72 20.33
CA CYS A 73 5.70 -0.18 21.55
C CYS A 73 5.55 1.35 21.62
N PRO A 74 5.13 1.92 22.75
CA PRO A 74 5.14 3.37 22.94
C PRO A 74 6.55 3.96 22.80
N ALA A 75 6.68 4.98 21.96
CA ALA A 75 7.97 5.62 21.69
C ALA A 75 8.56 6.34 22.91
N GLY A 76 7.73 6.70 23.90
CA GLY A 76 8.14 7.42 25.12
C GLY A 76 9.32 6.80 25.87
N GLY A 77 9.44 5.46 25.87
CA GLY A 77 10.57 4.75 26.49
C GLY A 77 11.90 4.86 25.75
N PHE A 78 11.91 5.43 24.55
CA PHE A 78 13.09 5.55 23.68
C PHE A 78 13.46 7.00 23.34
N ILE A 79 12.67 7.98 23.79
CA ILE A 79 12.99 9.41 23.60
C ILE A 79 14.37 9.69 24.24
N GLY A 80 15.28 10.29 23.47
CA GLY A 80 16.65 10.59 23.89
C GLY A 80 17.63 9.39 23.84
N ARG A 81 17.22 8.19 23.42
CA ARG A 81 18.07 6.97 23.40
C ARG A 81 18.76 6.69 22.06
N GLN A 82 19.06 7.70 21.24
CA GLN A 82 19.62 7.54 19.87
C GLN A 82 18.79 6.64 18.93
N ILE A 83 17.53 6.35 19.27
CA ILE A 83 16.59 5.64 18.40
C ILE A 83 15.74 6.69 17.70
N SER A 84 15.71 6.63 16.37
CA SER A 84 14.88 7.47 15.52
C SER A 84 13.85 6.66 14.76
N SER A 85 12.86 7.35 14.21
CA SER A 85 11.86 6.76 13.32
C SER A 85 12.05 7.21 11.88
N ARG A 86 11.53 6.43 10.94
CA ARG A 86 11.38 6.79 9.53
C ARG A 86 9.93 6.69 9.08
N ALA A 87 9.61 7.37 7.99
CA ALA A 87 8.33 7.26 7.33
C ALA A 87 8.11 5.86 6.72
N ALA A 88 6.85 5.45 6.57
CA ALA A 88 6.47 4.17 5.96
C ALA A 88 6.57 4.14 4.42
N GLN A 89 7.22 5.13 3.81
CA GLN A 89 7.39 5.23 2.35
C GLN A 89 8.61 4.43 1.89
N SER A 90 8.59 3.90 0.66
CA SER A 90 9.83 3.36 0.08
C SER A 90 10.93 4.42 0.03
N SER A 91 12.15 3.91 0.07
CA SER A 91 13.47 4.57 -0.03
C SER A 91 13.65 5.57 -1.19
N LEU A 92 12.62 5.83 -1.99
CA LEU A 92 12.70 6.63 -3.23
C LEU A 92 12.64 8.14 -3.01
N ARG A 93 12.16 8.63 -1.86
CA ARG A 93 12.31 10.04 -1.47
C ARG A 93 13.51 10.19 -0.55
N GLN A 94 14.26 11.29 -0.72
CA GLN A 94 15.27 11.73 0.25
C GLN A 94 14.72 11.78 1.69
N GLN A 95 13.40 11.97 1.84
CA GLN A 95 12.68 11.98 3.12
C GLN A 95 12.42 10.58 3.71
N ALA A 96 12.47 9.50 2.93
CA ALA A 96 12.31 8.13 3.45
C ALA A 96 13.47 7.72 4.36
N HIS A 97 14.65 8.32 4.14
CA HIS A 97 15.83 8.18 4.99
C HIS A 97 15.99 9.32 6.01
N GLN A 98 15.07 10.28 6.06
CA GLN A 98 15.08 11.30 7.10
C GLN A 98 14.61 10.66 8.40
N SER A 99 15.56 10.43 9.29
CA SER A 99 15.30 10.05 10.67
C SER A 99 14.64 11.22 11.39
N HIS A 100 13.47 10.97 11.98
CA HIS A 100 12.81 11.91 12.87
C HIS A 100 13.03 11.50 14.32
N GLU A 101 13.23 12.50 15.19
CA GLU A 101 13.19 12.28 16.63
C GLU A 101 11.81 11.76 17.05
N LEU A 102 11.81 10.86 18.02
CA LEU A 102 10.60 10.27 18.55
C LEU A 102 9.85 11.30 19.39
N ALA A 103 8.53 11.39 19.18
CA ALA A 103 7.65 12.24 19.97
C ALA A 103 6.84 11.43 20.98
N GLU A 104 6.42 12.10 22.06
CA GLU A 104 5.53 11.50 23.05
C GLU A 104 4.17 11.16 22.41
N GLY A 105 3.68 9.96 22.67
CA GLY A 105 2.44 9.45 22.08
C GLY A 105 2.59 8.74 20.72
N GLU A 106 3.78 8.71 20.12
CA GLU A 106 4.04 7.86 18.95
C GLU A 106 4.12 6.38 19.33
N LEU A 107 3.81 5.52 18.36
CA LEU A 107 3.92 4.08 18.48
C LEU A 107 4.88 3.53 17.43
N LEU A 108 5.81 2.69 17.88
CA LEU A 108 6.78 1.99 17.05
C LEU A 108 6.25 0.61 16.68
N ILE A 109 6.29 0.28 15.39
CA ILE A 109 6.03 -1.09 14.93
C ILE A 109 7.31 -1.92 15.10
N LEU A 110 7.34 -2.81 16.09
CA LEU A 110 8.48 -3.68 16.36
C LEU A 110 8.47 -4.91 15.44
N ASP A 111 7.32 -5.55 15.27
CA ASP A 111 7.09 -6.68 14.35
C ASP A 111 5.95 -6.41 13.37
N GLY A 112 6.08 -6.96 12.17
CA GLY A 112 5.06 -6.88 11.12
C GLY A 112 5.15 -5.64 10.22
N GLN A 113 6.24 -4.87 10.29
CA GLN A 113 6.42 -3.65 9.49
C GLN A 113 6.18 -3.85 7.99
N GLN A 114 6.77 -4.89 7.39
CA GLN A 114 6.63 -5.14 5.96
C GLN A 114 5.16 -5.44 5.58
N ARG A 115 4.45 -6.20 6.43
CA ARG A 115 3.01 -6.46 6.27
C ARG A 115 2.22 -5.16 6.36
N SER A 116 2.52 -4.32 7.35
CA SER A 116 1.82 -3.06 7.56
C SER A 116 2.04 -2.06 6.42
N ILE A 117 3.26 -2.00 5.86
CA ILE A 117 3.58 -1.17 4.69
C ILE A 117 2.85 -1.69 3.45
N ALA A 118 2.92 -3.01 3.20
CA ALA A 118 2.22 -3.65 2.08
C ALA A 118 0.71 -3.40 2.10
N ILE A 119 0.11 -3.40 3.29
CA ILE A 119 -1.29 -3.05 3.51
C ILE A 119 -1.52 -1.57 3.23
N ALA A 120 -0.71 -0.68 3.83
CA ALA A 120 -0.85 0.76 3.66
C ALA A 120 -0.77 1.20 2.19
N LEU A 121 0.08 0.54 1.38
CA LEU A 121 0.19 0.80 -0.06
C LEU A 121 -1.15 0.64 -0.79
N GLY A 122 -1.99 -0.32 -0.39
CA GLY A 122 -3.30 -0.53 -1.02
C GLY A 122 -4.33 0.54 -0.74
N PHE A 123 -4.16 1.34 0.31
CA PHE A 123 -5.09 2.43 0.69
C PHE A 123 -4.55 3.82 0.34
N ARG A 124 -3.40 3.90 -0.32
CA ARG A 124 -2.72 5.16 -0.60
C ARG A 124 -3.31 5.84 -1.84
N LEU A 125 -4.29 6.71 -1.61
CA LEU A 125 -4.92 7.47 -2.68
C LEU A 125 -3.93 8.42 -3.38
N PRO A 126 -4.16 8.70 -4.67
CA PRO A 126 -3.50 9.77 -5.42
C PRO A 126 -3.51 11.11 -4.68
N VAL A 127 -2.34 11.52 -4.20
CA VAL A 127 -2.09 12.84 -3.63
C VAL A 127 -0.80 13.41 -4.21
N GLU A 128 -0.62 14.72 -4.15
CA GLU A 128 0.71 15.30 -4.36
C GLU A 128 1.68 14.63 -3.38
N GLY A 129 2.80 14.11 -3.87
CA GLY A 129 3.68 13.30 -3.05
C GLY A 129 3.75 11.81 -3.38
N LEU A 130 2.95 11.32 -4.33
CA LEU A 130 2.77 9.87 -4.55
C LEU A 130 4.02 9.19 -5.10
N THR A 131 4.57 8.26 -4.33
CA THR A 131 5.80 7.52 -4.67
C THR A 131 5.53 6.15 -5.29
N GLU A 132 4.39 5.55 -4.95
CA GLU A 132 4.04 4.17 -5.25
C GLU A 132 2.55 4.02 -5.51
N ARG A 133 2.20 3.06 -6.36
CA ARG A 133 0.82 2.65 -6.62
C ARG A 133 0.74 1.14 -6.64
N LEU A 134 -0.17 0.61 -5.83
CA LEU A 134 -0.49 -0.81 -5.83
C LEU A 134 -1.58 -1.09 -6.86
N TRP A 135 -1.37 -2.11 -7.67
CA TRP A 135 -2.30 -2.58 -8.69
C TRP A 135 -2.68 -4.02 -8.43
N ILE A 136 -3.92 -4.38 -8.71
CA ILE A 136 -4.40 -5.75 -8.78
C ILE A 136 -4.69 -6.12 -10.24
N ASP A 137 -4.20 -7.27 -10.68
CA ASP A 137 -4.55 -7.83 -11.98
C ASP A 137 -5.78 -8.71 -11.83
N LEU A 138 -6.86 -8.32 -12.52
CA LEU A 138 -8.14 -9.00 -12.49
C LEU A 138 -8.22 -10.20 -13.43
N GLU A 139 -7.22 -10.37 -14.30
CA GLU A 139 -7.14 -11.49 -15.24
C GLU A 139 -5.71 -12.02 -15.34
N PRO A 140 -5.08 -12.42 -14.21
CA PRO A 140 -3.69 -12.85 -14.22
C PRO A 140 -3.50 -14.07 -15.13
N LYS A 141 -2.37 -14.14 -15.82
CA LYS A 141 -2.01 -15.26 -16.70
C LYS A 141 -2.08 -16.60 -15.94
N GLU A 142 -2.70 -17.61 -16.55
CA GLU A 142 -2.98 -18.93 -15.94
C GLU A 142 -1.75 -19.66 -15.39
N GLU A 143 -0.55 -19.37 -15.91
CA GLU A 143 0.72 -19.96 -15.48
C GLU A 143 1.17 -19.51 -14.08
N LEU A 144 0.56 -18.45 -13.54
CA LEU A 144 0.85 -17.92 -12.22
C LEU A 144 -0.15 -18.55 -11.23
N SER A 145 0.35 -19.14 -10.13
CA SER A 145 -0.48 -19.85 -9.12
C SER A 145 -1.82 -19.14 -8.83
N SER A 146 -2.89 -19.94 -8.61
CA SER A 146 -4.33 -19.60 -8.54
C SER A 146 -4.80 -18.52 -7.53
N GLY A 147 -4.06 -17.45 -7.34
CA GLY A 147 -4.34 -16.35 -6.41
C GLY A 147 -4.28 -14.99 -7.08
N ALA A 148 -4.81 -13.99 -6.37
CA ALA A 148 -4.81 -12.61 -6.83
C ALA A 148 -3.38 -12.12 -7.06
N ARG A 149 -3.15 -11.39 -8.16
CA ARG A 149 -1.84 -10.85 -8.51
C ARG A 149 -1.77 -9.36 -8.33
N PHE A 150 -0.69 -8.94 -7.70
CA PHE A 150 -0.43 -7.56 -7.36
C PHE A 150 0.89 -7.11 -7.95
N TYR A 151 0.87 -5.88 -8.46
CA TYR A 151 2.03 -5.22 -9.05
C TYR A 151 2.27 -3.89 -8.36
N LEU A 152 3.54 -3.49 -8.29
CA LEU A 152 3.94 -2.22 -7.69
C LEU A 152 4.56 -1.33 -8.76
N CYS A 153 3.87 -0.22 -9.05
CA CYS A 153 4.43 0.86 -9.85
C CYS A 153 5.05 1.90 -8.92
N THR A 154 6.29 2.31 -9.17
CA THR A 154 6.98 3.35 -8.39
C THR A 154 7.56 4.41 -9.31
N ALA A 155 7.94 5.57 -8.78
CA ALA A 155 8.60 6.61 -9.58
C ALA A 155 9.87 6.11 -10.33
N LEU A 156 10.58 5.10 -9.79
CA LEU A 156 11.72 4.48 -10.46
C LEU A 156 11.37 3.31 -11.39
N ARG A 157 10.21 2.68 -11.18
CA ARG A 157 9.69 1.55 -11.95
C ARG A 157 8.21 1.82 -12.25
N PRO A 158 7.91 2.80 -13.12
CA PRO A 158 6.52 3.22 -13.36
C PRO A 158 5.70 2.12 -14.03
N TRP A 159 6.36 1.22 -14.75
CA TRP A 159 5.71 0.16 -15.54
C TRP A 159 5.69 -1.20 -14.82
N GLY A 160 6.07 -1.26 -13.55
CA GLY A 160 6.20 -2.48 -12.76
C GLY A 160 7.66 -2.91 -12.55
N ALA A 161 7.92 -3.70 -11.51
CA ALA A 161 9.29 -4.03 -11.09
C ALA A 161 10.07 -4.86 -12.12
N LYS A 162 9.36 -5.70 -12.89
CA LYS A 162 9.93 -6.67 -13.83
C LYS A 162 10.10 -6.12 -15.25
N VAL A 163 9.69 -4.88 -15.54
CA VAL A 163 9.89 -4.25 -16.86
C VAL A 163 11.35 -3.75 -16.96
N PRO A 164 12.14 -4.26 -17.92
CA PRO A 164 13.50 -3.81 -18.11
C PRO A 164 13.55 -2.37 -18.61
N PHE A 165 14.62 -1.69 -18.22
CA PHE A 165 14.89 -0.34 -18.69
C PHE A 165 15.19 -0.31 -20.18
N ASP A 166 14.65 0.70 -20.87
CA ASP A 166 14.82 0.93 -22.31
C ASP A 166 14.34 -0.26 -23.16
N SER A 167 13.45 -1.08 -22.59
CA SER A 167 12.78 -2.15 -23.31
C SER A 167 11.79 -1.59 -24.33
N PRO A 168 11.48 -2.32 -25.42
CA PRO A 168 10.46 -1.88 -26.39
C PRO A 168 9.11 -1.57 -25.75
N GLU A 169 8.74 -2.32 -24.71
CA GLU A 169 7.50 -2.16 -23.96
C GLU A 169 7.45 -0.82 -23.21
N GLU A 170 8.54 -0.47 -22.51
CA GLU A 170 8.66 0.84 -21.85
C GLU A 170 8.70 1.99 -22.85
N LEU A 171 9.45 1.84 -23.95
CA LEU A 171 9.54 2.88 -24.98
C LEU A 171 8.18 3.15 -25.61
N SER A 172 7.41 2.10 -25.91
CA SER A 172 6.03 2.22 -26.40
C SER A 172 5.13 2.94 -25.40
N ALA A 173 5.25 2.62 -24.10
CA ALA A 173 4.45 3.28 -23.05
C ALA A 173 4.83 4.76 -22.88
N LEU A 174 6.12 5.12 -23.02
CA LEU A 174 6.57 6.51 -23.01
C LEU A 174 6.08 7.28 -24.25
N GLU A 175 6.11 6.66 -25.43
CA GLU A 175 5.62 7.25 -26.68
C GLU A 175 4.12 7.55 -26.60
N ALA A 176 3.32 6.64 -26.02
CA ALA A 176 1.89 6.86 -25.79
C ALA A 176 1.59 8.08 -24.87
N LEU A 177 2.56 8.46 -24.03
CA LEU A 177 2.52 9.67 -23.19
C LEU A 177 3.17 10.90 -23.86
N GLN A 178 3.63 10.78 -25.11
CA GLN A 178 4.38 11.82 -25.83
C GLN A 178 5.68 12.23 -25.12
N LEU A 179 6.32 11.28 -24.44
CA LEU A 179 7.59 11.47 -23.74
C LEU A 179 8.74 10.87 -24.55
N ALA A 180 9.84 11.61 -24.68
CA ALA A 180 10.99 11.13 -25.46
C ALA A 180 11.81 10.07 -24.71
N ASN A 181 11.81 10.11 -23.38
CA ASN A 181 12.60 9.22 -22.54
C ASN A 181 12.15 9.27 -21.06
N ARG A 182 12.65 8.33 -20.26
CA ARG A 182 12.36 8.27 -18.81
C ARG A 182 12.75 9.53 -18.04
N ARG A 183 13.77 10.29 -18.47
CA ARG A 183 14.16 11.50 -17.72
C ARG A 183 13.05 12.55 -17.77
N GLU A 184 12.30 12.62 -18.86
CA GLU A 184 11.11 13.50 -18.94
C GLU A 184 9.99 13.03 -18.03
N PHE A 185 9.75 11.71 -17.97
CA PHE A 185 8.82 11.11 -17.01
C PHE A 185 9.19 11.48 -15.56
N GLN A 186 10.47 11.39 -15.21
CA GLN A 186 10.94 11.63 -13.85
C GLN A 186 10.88 13.10 -13.40
N LYS A 187 10.87 14.06 -14.33
CA LYS A 187 10.76 15.49 -13.99
C LYS A 187 9.44 15.83 -13.31
N ASN A 188 8.37 15.11 -13.64
CA ASN A 188 7.02 15.33 -13.13
C ASN A 188 6.53 14.16 -12.24
N ASN A 189 7.47 13.42 -11.64
CA ASN A 189 7.34 12.13 -10.94
C ASN A 189 5.90 11.74 -10.51
N ASP A 190 5.29 12.46 -9.57
CA ASP A 190 4.02 12.06 -8.97
C ASP A 190 2.86 12.13 -9.97
N ALA A 191 2.81 13.16 -10.82
CA ALA A 191 1.77 13.31 -11.85
C ALA A 191 1.93 12.29 -12.98
N MET A 192 3.17 11.88 -13.27
CA MET A 192 3.46 10.86 -14.27
C MET A 192 3.19 9.45 -13.75
N LEU A 193 3.41 9.19 -12.45
CA LEU A 193 3.04 7.91 -11.84
C LEU A 193 1.54 7.65 -11.92
N LEU A 194 0.70 8.69 -11.86
CA LEU A 194 -0.74 8.57 -12.07
C LEU A 194 -1.11 8.10 -13.49
N GLN A 195 -0.25 8.39 -14.47
CA GLN A 195 -0.40 7.97 -15.85
C GLN A 195 0.37 6.67 -16.16
N SER A 196 0.93 6.00 -15.16
CA SER A 196 1.60 4.71 -15.33
C SER A 196 0.69 3.54 -14.93
N TYR A 197 1.06 2.33 -15.35
CA TYR A 197 0.39 1.07 -15.01
C TYR A 197 1.33 -0.12 -15.21
N PRO A 198 1.09 -1.29 -14.60
CA PRO A 198 1.97 -2.45 -14.77
C PRO A 198 1.79 -3.09 -16.15
N LEU A 199 2.82 -3.03 -17.01
CA LEU A 199 2.73 -3.52 -18.40
C LEU A 199 2.59 -5.03 -18.52
N HIS A 200 3.10 -5.77 -17.53
CA HIS A 200 3.00 -7.23 -17.51
C HIS A 200 1.65 -7.75 -16.99
N ALA A 201 0.78 -6.88 -16.48
CA ALA A 201 -0.57 -7.24 -16.02
C ALA A 201 -1.55 -7.31 -17.20
N CYS A 202 -2.50 -8.23 -17.15
CA CYS A 202 -3.46 -8.47 -18.23
C CYS A 202 -4.71 -7.59 -18.14
N LEU A 203 -5.17 -7.31 -16.92
CA LEU A 203 -6.28 -6.41 -16.64
C LEU A 203 -6.04 -5.68 -15.29
N PRO A 204 -5.04 -4.78 -15.21
CA PRO A 204 -4.67 -4.14 -13.97
C PRO A 204 -5.69 -3.08 -13.56
N VAL A 205 -5.97 -3.01 -12.26
CA VAL A 205 -6.84 -2.02 -11.62
C VAL A 205 -6.11 -1.37 -10.44
N PRO A 206 -6.19 -0.05 -10.26
CA PRO A 206 -5.52 0.63 -9.15
C PRO A 206 -6.27 0.37 -7.83
N MET A 207 -5.56 -0.19 -6.84
CA MET A 207 -6.17 -0.74 -5.63
C MET A 207 -6.81 0.33 -4.74
N ALA A 208 -6.14 1.46 -4.53
CA ALA A 208 -6.60 2.50 -3.60
C ALA A 208 -7.90 3.16 -4.08
N GLU A 209 -7.98 3.45 -5.37
CA GLU A 209 -9.16 4.03 -6.02
C GLU A 209 -10.34 3.07 -5.97
N TRP A 210 -10.11 1.76 -6.14
CA TRP A 210 -11.16 0.75 -5.99
C TRP A 210 -11.66 0.67 -4.55
N LEU A 211 -10.74 0.62 -3.58
CA LEU A 211 -11.08 0.60 -2.16
C LEU A 211 -11.85 1.85 -1.72
N ASP A 212 -11.52 3.02 -2.26
CA ASP A 212 -12.22 4.29 -1.99
C ASP A 212 -13.60 4.34 -2.67
N ALA A 213 -13.74 3.84 -3.89
CA ALA A 213 -15.05 3.73 -4.54
C ALA A 213 -16.02 2.87 -3.70
N VAL A 214 -15.57 1.69 -3.26
CA VAL A 214 -16.36 0.82 -2.39
C VAL A 214 -16.62 1.47 -1.03
N ALA A 215 -15.66 2.24 -0.48
CA ALA A 215 -15.84 2.99 0.77
C ALA A 215 -16.99 4.00 0.72
N ARG A 216 -17.21 4.58 -0.46
CA ARG A 216 -18.19 5.63 -0.71
C ARG A 216 -19.49 5.09 -1.31
N ASP A 217 -19.67 3.77 -1.31
CA ASP A 217 -20.77 3.06 -1.97
C ASP A 217 -20.96 3.51 -3.44
N ARG A 218 -19.84 3.76 -4.14
CA ARG A 218 -19.82 4.14 -5.56
C ARG A 218 -19.49 2.93 -6.43
N VAL A 219 -20.06 2.91 -7.62
CA VAL A 219 -19.62 2.00 -8.68
C VAL A 219 -18.20 2.38 -9.07
N PHE A 220 -17.31 1.41 -9.05
CA PHE A 220 -15.94 1.60 -9.49
C PHE A 220 -15.88 1.42 -11.01
N ASP A 221 -15.58 2.49 -11.74
CA ASP A 221 -15.51 2.54 -13.20
C ASP A 221 -14.11 3.05 -13.63
N PRO A 222 -13.12 2.15 -13.76
CA PRO A 222 -11.73 2.53 -14.08
C PRO A 222 -11.56 3.40 -15.34
N PRO A 223 -12.30 3.17 -16.46
CA PRO A 223 -12.31 4.09 -17.61
C PRO A 223 -12.54 5.56 -17.29
N GLN A 224 -13.31 5.89 -16.24
CA GLN A 224 -13.66 7.27 -15.88
C GLN A 224 -12.64 7.95 -14.96
N LEU A 225 -11.57 7.26 -14.57
CA LEU A 225 -10.51 7.89 -13.77
C LEU A 225 -9.89 9.05 -14.55
N ALA A 226 -9.84 10.22 -13.91
CA ALA A 226 -9.35 11.47 -14.51
C ALA A 226 -7.90 11.37 -15.01
N TYR A 227 -7.12 10.49 -14.36
CA TYR A 227 -5.70 10.28 -14.60
C TYR A 227 -5.47 8.79 -14.88
N ILE A 228 -5.31 8.43 -16.14
CA ILE A 228 -5.01 7.07 -16.56
C ILE A 228 -4.26 7.06 -17.88
N HIS A 229 -3.34 6.11 -18.04
CA HIS A 229 -2.60 5.92 -19.28
C HIS A 229 -3.55 5.72 -20.48
N PRO A 230 -3.30 6.33 -21.66
CA PRO A 230 -4.12 6.14 -22.85
C PRO A 230 -4.33 4.67 -23.23
N ASP A 231 -3.25 3.87 -23.26
CA ASP A 231 -3.34 2.45 -23.61
C ASP A 231 -4.15 1.64 -22.60
N LEU A 232 -4.04 1.94 -21.31
CA LEU A 232 -4.83 1.26 -20.28
C LEU A 232 -6.31 1.62 -20.41
N ARG A 233 -6.64 2.88 -20.74
CA ARG A 233 -8.02 3.27 -21.04
C ARG A 233 -8.56 2.49 -22.23
N ASN A 234 -7.78 2.36 -23.31
CA ASN A 234 -8.15 1.58 -24.48
C ASN A 234 -8.36 0.10 -24.14
N LEU A 235 -7.51 -0.47 -23.28
CA LEU A 235 -7.64 -1.83 -22.77
C LEU A 235 -8.97 -2.02 -22.02
N TYR A 236 -9.32 -1.11 -21.11
CA TYR A 236 -10.59 -1.22 -20.38
C TYR A 236 -11.82 -1.11 -21.28
N VAL A 237 -11.79 -0.21 -22.28
CA VAL A 237 -12.88 -0.10 -23.26
C VAL A 237 -13.02 -1.41 -24.05
N LYS A 238 -11.89 -1.97 -24.50
CA LYS A 238 -11.85 -3.24 -25.24
C LYS A 238 -12.36 -4.42 -24.40
N LYS A 239 -12.04 -4.46 -23.10
CA LYS A 239 -12.39 -5.53 -22.15
C LYS A 239 -13.49 -5.13 -21.15
N SER A 240 -14.45 -4.30 -21.56
CA SER A 240 -15.43 -3.71 -20.65
C SER A 240 -16.33 -4.74 -19.95
N ALA A 241 -16.71 -5.82 -20.65
CA ALA A 241 -17.52 -6.89 -20.10
C ALA A 241 -16.74 -7.72 -19.06
N GLU A 242 -15.51 -8.11 -19.39
CA GLU A 242 -14.61 -8.87 -18.52
C GLU A 242 -14.26 -8.06 -17.27
N LEU A 243 -13.95 -6.77 -17.43
CA LEU A 243 -13.67 -5.85 -16.33
C LEU A 243 -14.86 -5.75 -15.37
N SER A 244 -16.07 -5.56 -15.90
CA SER A 244 -17.29 -5.46 -15.10
C SER A 244 -17.57 -6.75 -14.34
N ALA A 245 -17.41 -7.91 -15.00
CA ALA A 245 -17.60 -9.22 -14.39
C ALA A 245 -16.57 -9.48 -13.27
N ALA A 246 -15.29 -9.16 -13.50
CA ALA A 246 -14.23 -9.37 -12.52
C ALA A 246 -14.38 -8.43 -11.29
N ILE A 247 -14.73 -7.15 -11.50
CA ILE A 247 -15.02 -6.22 -10.39
C ILE A 247 -16.20 -6.73 -9.56
N ALA A 248 -17.27 -7.21 -10.21
CA ALA A 248 -18.44 -7.76 -9.53
C ALA A 248 -18.08 -9.02 -8.73
N ALA A 249 -17.28 -9.93 -9.30
CA ALA A 249 -16.87 -11.18 -8.66
C ALA A 249 -16.02 -10.97 -7.40
N MET A 250 -15.31 -9.85 -7.30
CA MET A 250 -14.44 -9.51 -6.17
C MET A 250 -15.05 -8.49 -5.19
N HIS A 251 -16.23 -7.94 -5.52
CA HIS A 251 -16.83 -6.82 -4.76
C HIS A 251 -17.05 -7.18 -3.28
N LEU A 252 -17.48 -8.41 -2.99
CA LEU A 252 -17.71 -8.86 -1.62
C LEU A 252 -16.40 -8.99 -0.82
N GLN A 253 -15.35 -9.56 -1.42
CA GLN A 253 -14.03 -9.67 -0.81
C GLN A 253 -13.48 -8.28 -0.47
N ILE A 254 -13.59 -7.33 -1.40
CA ILE A 254 -13.16 -5.94 -1.18
C ILE A 254 -13.94 -5.27 -0.05
N LYS A 255 -15.26 -5.50 0.02
CA LYS A 255 -16.09 -4.97 1.11
C LYS A 255 -15.72 -5.59 2.47
N GLN A 256 -15.49 -6.90 2.51
CA GLN A 256 -15.10 -7.63 3.73
C GLN A 256 -13.70 -7.25 4.22
N LEU A 257 -12.74 -7.06 3.32
CA LEU A 257 -11.39 -6.61 3.64
C LEU A 257 -11.38 -5.39 4.57
N ARG A 258 -12.24 -4.40 4.30
CA ARG A 258 -12.33 -3.16 5.10
C ARG A 258 -12.81 -3.39 6.53
N GLN A 259 -13.49 -4.51 6.78
CA GLN A 259 -14.02 -4.89 8.10
C GLN A 259 -13.06 -5.77 8.90
N GLN A 260 -11.98 -6.24 8.27
CA GLN A 260 -11.00 -7.07 8.94
C GLN A 260 -10.19 -6.27 9.96
N VAL A 261 -9.80 -6.98 11.02
CA VAL A 261 -8.95 -6.48 12.08
C VAL A 261 -7.69 -7.33 12.18
N ILE A 262 -6.59 -6.71 12.57
CA ILE A 262 -5.32 -7.37 12.77
C ILE A 262 -5.07 -7.44 14.28
N PRO A 263 -4.82 -8.63 14.86
CA PRO A 263 -4.45 -8.75 16.27
C PRO A 263 -3.19 -7.94 16.57
N LEU A 264 -3.12 -7.30 17.73
CA LEU A 264 -1.96 -6.53 18.16
C LEU A 264 -1.58 -6.82 19.60
N GLN A 265 -0.29 -6.71 19.88
CA GLN A 265 0.28 -6.73 21.21
C GLN A 265 1.06 -5.42 21.45
N ILE A 266 0.79 -4.75 22.57
CA ILE A 266 1.50 -3.53 22.97
C ILE A 266 2.45 -3.88 24.12
N VAL A 267 3.75 -3.65 23.87
CA VAL A 267 4.82 -3.84 24.85
C VAL A 267 5.15 -2.49 25.47
N TYR A 268 4.80 -2.29 26.74
CA TYR A 268 5.02 -1.01 27.44
C TYR A 268 6.42 -0.88 28.06
N SER A 269 7.10 -2.00 28.31
CA SER A 269 8.50 -2.02 28.75
C SER A 269 9.24 -3.17 28.07
N LEU A 270 10.35 -2.83 27.43
CA LEU A 270 11.41 -3.82 27.19
C LEU A 270 12.22 -3.83 28.47
N GLN A 271 12.04 -4.86 29.31
CA GLN A 271 12.96 -5.06 30.43
C GLN A 271 14.34 -5.27 29.82
N THR A 272 15.30 -4.43 30.24
CA THR A 272 16.72 -4.67 29.98
C THR A 272 17.07 -6.03 30.58
N ILE A 273 17.41 -6.98 29.72
CA ILE A 273 18.15 -8.18 30.14
C ILE A 273 19.59 -7.75 30.44
#